data_AF-A0A534IWD6-F1
#
_entry.id   AF-A0A534IWD6-F1
#
_cell.length_a   1.000
_cell.length_b   1.000
_cell.length_c   1.000
_cell.angle_alpha   90.00
_cell.angle_beta   90.00
_cell.angle_gamma   90.00
#
_symmetry.space_group_name_H-M   'P 1'
#
loop_
_entity.id
_entity.type
_entity.pdbx_description
1 polymer ?
#
loop_
_entity_poly.entity_id
_entity_poly.type
_entity_poly.pdbx_seq_one_letter_code
_entity_poly.pdbx_strand_id
1 'polypeptide(L)'
;MKIRPRTIVIHVFAWALAVGWLFPFVGLTMAAFRPIPEIIGGWWNFDHFTPTLAKFGSAINAIGTGIGNSFLIAIPGTLIPMFVATLAGYGFARFSFPMRDYLFLTVVMLMTIPQQMVAIPIFQIMLGLHLANTVLSLV
;
A
#
# COMPACT_ATOMS: atom_id res chain seq x y z
N MET A 1 -0.64 4.88 -41.60
CA MET A 1 -1.21 4.16 -40.43
C MET A 1 -2.73 4.16 -40.52
N LYS A 2 -3.39 3.01 -40.73
CA LYS A 2 -4.87 2.92 -40.67
C LYS A 2 -5.25 2.48 -39.25
N ILE A 3 -5.85 3.38 -38.48
CA ILE A 3 -6.31 3.07 -37.12
C ILE A 3 -7.52 2.14 -37.24
N ARG A 4 -7.49 0.98 -36.58
CA ARG A 4 -8.61 0.03 -36.59
C ARG A 4 -9.71 0.55 -35.64
N PRO A 5 -11.00 0.43 -35.97
CA PRO A 5 -12.10 0.95 -35.15
C PRO A 5 -12.12 0.31 -33.74
N ARG A 6 -11.76 -0.96 -33.62
CA ARG A 6 -11.57 -1.65 -32.33
C ARG A 6 -10.55 -0.95 -31.42
N THR A 7 -9.47 -0.43 -31.99
CA THR A 7 -8.43 0.28 -31.22
C THR A 7 -9.00 1.55 -30.63
N ILE A 8 -9.79 2.31 -31.39
CA ILE A 8 -10.43 3.55 -30.91
C ILE A 8 -11.36 3.23 -29.74
N VAL A 9 -12.22 2.21 -29.86
CA VAL A 9 -13.14 1.81 -28.78
C VAL A 9 -12.40 1.45 -27.49
N ILE A 10 -11.32 0.66 -27.59
CA ILE A 10 -10.50 0.28 -26.42
C ILE A 10 -9.88 1.51 -25.76
N HIS A 11 -9.36 2.45 -26.55
CA HIS A 11 -8.73 3.66 -26.00
C HIS A 11 -9.77 4.58 -25.35
N VAL A 12 -10.93 4.77 -25.97
CA VAL A 12 -12.01 5.57 -25.38
C VAL A 12 -12.47 4.97 -24.06
N PHE A 13 -12.64 3.64 -23.99
CA PHE A 13 -13.01 2.96 -22.76
C PHE A 13 -11.91 3.08 -21.69
N ALA A 14 -10.64 2.87 -22.06
CA ALA A 14 -9.52 3.01 -21.13
C ALA A 14 -9.40 4.43 -20.58
N TRP A 15 -9.57 5.45 -21.42
CA TRP A 15 -9.59 6.85 -20.99
C TRP A 15 -10.77 7.15 -20.08
N ALA A 16 -11.96 6.66 -20.40
CA ALA A 16 -13.14 6.83 -19.54
C ALA A 16 -12.92 6.20 -18.15
N LEU A 17 -12.36 4.98 -18.11
CA LEU A 17 -12.02 4.31 -16.85
C LEU A 17 -10.96 5.07 -16.06
N ALA A 18 -9.91 5.57 -16.72
CA ALA A 18 -8.86 6.35 -16.08
C ALA A 18 -9.40 7.66 -15.48
N VAL A 19 -10.23 8.39 -16.22
CA VAL A 19 -10.88 9.61 -15.73
C VAL A 19 -11.81 9.30 -14.55
N GLY A 20 -12.60 8.21 -14.63
CA GLY A 20 -13.43 7.75 -13.52
C GLY A 20 -12.63 7.41 -12.27
N TRP A 21 -11.45 6.81 -12.43
CA TRP A 21 -10.53 6.49 -11.34
C TRP A 21 -9.90 7.73 -10.68
N LEU A 22 -9.68 8.80 -11.44
CA LEU A 22 -9.13 10.05 -10.92
C LEU A 22 -10.16 10.91 -10.18
N PHE A 23 -11.46 10.65 -10.37
CA PHE A 23 -12.54 11.41 -9.74
C PHE A 23 -12.40 11.59 -8.21
N PRO A 24 -12.16 10.55 -7.38
CA PRO A 24 -11.96 10.73 -5.94
C PRO A 24 -10.70 11.54 -5.58
N PHE A 25 -9.66 11.50 -6.42
CA PHE A 25 -8.44 12.27 -6.19
C PHE A 25 -8.66 13.77 -6.38
N VAL A 26 -9.56 14.16 -7.28
CA VAL A 26 -9.97 15.57 -7.42
C VAL A 26 -10.60 16.06 -6.11
N GLY A 27 -11.48 15.27 -5.51
CA GLY A 27 -12.07 15.58 -4.21
C GLY A 27 -11.03 15.68 -3.09
N LEU A 28 -10.06 14.77 -3.07
CA LEU A 28 -8.94 14.82 -2.11
C LEU A 28 -8.10 16.09 -2.28
N THR A 29 -7.79 16.49 -3.51
CA THR A 29 -7.04 17.72 -3.79
C THR A 29 -7.84 18.96 -3.35
N MET A 30 -9.14 19.02 -3.64
CA MET A 30 -9.99 20.11 -3.16
C MET A 30 -10.01 20.18 -1.63
N ALA A 31 -10.12 19.04 -0.95
CA ALA A 31 -10.10 18.98 0.50
C ALA A 31 -8.76 19.38 1.13
N ALA A 32 -7.64 19.15 0.43
CA ALA A 32 -6.31 19.53 0.87
C ALA A 32 -6.13 21.05 0.92
N PHE A 33 -6.67 21.77 -0.07
CA PHE A 33 -6.50 23.23 -0.19
C PHE A 33 -7.65 24.05 0.40
N ARG A 34 -8.84 23.50 0.61
CA ARG A 34 -10.00 24.25 1.13
C ARG A 34 -10.13 24.15 2.66
N PRO A 35 -10.66 25.18 3.35
CA PRO A 35 -10.97 25.11 4.78
C PRO A 35 -12.17 24.15 5.05
N ILE A 36 -12.26 23.60 6.27
CA ILE A 36 -13.27 22.57 6.62
C ILE A 36 -14.72 23.02 6.30
N PRO A 37 -15.16 24.26 6.63
CA PRO A 37 -16.52 24.71 6.36
C PRO A 37 -16.94 24.62 4.88
N GLU A 38 -15.99 24.77 3.96
CA GLU A 38 -16.21 24.68 2.51
C GLU A 38 -16.31 23.24 1.99
N ILE A 39 -15.95 22.24 2.80
CA ILE A 39 -15.94 20.82 2.42
C ILE A 39 -17.20 20.10 2.94
N ILE A 40 -17.87 20.64 3.97
CA ILE A 40 -19.05 20.01 4.59
C ILE A 40 -20.19 19.78 3.58
N GLY A 41 -20.38 20.72 2.65
CA GLY A 41 -21.37 20.62 1.56
C GLY A 41 -20.98 19.71 0.39
N GLY A 42 -19.82 19.05 0.48
CA GLY A 42 -19.24 18.23 -0.59
C GLY A 42 -18.10 18.95 -1.31
N TRP A 43 -17.09 18.18 -1.71
CA TRP A 43 -15.93 18.69 -2.45
C TRP A 43 -16.28 19.14 -3.89
N TRP A 44 -17.43 18.71 -4.41
CA TRP A 44 -17.96 19.09 -5.73
C TRP A 44 -18.71 20.42 -5.73
N ASN A 45 -18.85 21.09 -4.58
CA ASN A 45 -19.42 22.44 -4.51
C ASN A 45 -18.32 23.48 -4.85
N PHE A 46 -18.56 24.30 -5.88
CA PHE A 46 -17.65 25.31 -6.41
C PHE A 46 -18.06 26.76 -6.08
N ASP A 47 -19.06 26.97 -5.21
CA ASP A 47 -19.61 28.31 -4.93
C ASP A 47 -18.58 29.23 -4.25
N HIS A 48 -17.75 28.65 -3.39
CA HIS A 48 -16.66 29.33 -2.70
C HIS A 48 -15.37 28.51 -2.79
N PHE A 49 -14.31 29.09 -3.34
CA PHE A 49 -13.00 28.45 -3.43
C PHE A 49 -11.93 29.37 -2.84
N THR A 50 -11.58 29.14 -1.57
CA THR A 50 -10.47 29.85 -0.92
C THR A 50 -9.28 28.90 -0.70
N PRO A 51 -8.32 28.85 -1.64
CA PRO A 51 -7.16 27.99 -1.49
C PRO A 51 -6.27 28.51 -0.35
N THR A 52 -5.98 27.63 0.61
CA THR A 52 -5.13 27.94 1.75
C THR A 52 -4.08 26.85 1.98
N LEU A 53 -2.89 27.29 2.37
CA LEU A 53 -1.77 26.43 2.74
C LEU A 53 -1.63 26.28 4.27
N ALA A 54 -2.50 26.93 5.05
CA ALA A 54 -2.37 27.02 6.51
C ALA A 54 -2.36 25.64 7.21
N LYS A 55 -3.03 24.64 6.62
CA LYS A 55 -3.09 23.27 7.16
C LYS A 55 -1.81 22.46 6.95
N PHE A 56 -0.99 22.79 5.93
CA PHE A 56 0.15 21.96 5.55
C PHE A 56 1.27 22.03 6.60
N GLY A 57 1.52 23.21 7.18
CA GLY A 57 2.55 23.37 8.21
C GLY A 57 2.29 22.52 9.46
N SER A 58 1.06 22.55 9.98
CA SER A 58 0.67 21.70 11.12
C SER A 58 0.56 20.22 10.73
N ALA A 59 0.08 19.91 9.52
CA ALA A 59 -0.03 18.53 9.05
C ALA A 59 1.34 17.85 8.93
N ILE A 60 2.35 18.51 8.36
CA ILE A 60 3.70 17.95 8.22
C ILE A 60 4.29 17.61 9.58
N ASN A 61 4.13 18.49 10.56
CA ASN A 61 4.61 18.23 11.93
C ASN A 61 3.84 17.07 12.59
N ALA A 62 2.52 16.99 12.36
CA ALA A 62 1.69 15.92 12.91
C ALA A 62 2.02 14.53 12.34
N ILE A 63 2.41 14.44 11.06
CA ILE A 63 2.71 13.16 10.39
C ILE A 63 4.22 12.83 10.34
N GLY A 64 5.09 13.77 10.68
CA GLY A 64 6.54 13.62 10.49
C GLY A 64 7.14 12.39 11.17
N THR A 65 6.72 12.11 12.41
CA THR A 65 7.13 10.90 13.15
C THR A 65 6.60 9.63 12.49
N GLY A 66 5.35 9.65 12.00
CA GLY A 66 4.75 8.54 11.27
C GLY A 66 5.45 8.24 9.95
N ILE A 67 5.89 9.27 9.22
CA ILE A 67 6.68 9.12 7.99
C ILE A 67 8.01 8.45 8.29
N GLY A 68 8.74 8.93 9.32
CA GLY A 68 10.02 8.34 9.73
C GLY A 68 9.88 6.86 10.11
N ASN A 69 8.89 6.53 10.94
CA ASN A 69 8.60 5.15 11.32
C ASN A 69 8.23 4.30 10.09
N SER A 70 7.43 4.84 9.16
CA SER A 70 7.05 4.11 7.94
C SER A 70 8.26 3.73 7.09
N PHE A 71 9.24 4.62 6.94
CA PHE A 71 10.48 4.28 6.23
C PHE A 71 11.31 3.24 6.98
N LEU A 72 11.44 3.38 8.31
CA LEU A 72 12.16 2.42 9.15
C LEU A 72 11.52 1.03 9.12
N ILE A 73 10.22 0.93 8.87
CA ILE A 73 9.51 -0.35 8.74
C ILE A 73 9.61 -0.88 7.30
N ALA A 74 9.26 -0.05 6.31
CA ALA A 74 9.11 -0.48 4.92
C ALA A 74 10.43 -0.89 4.27
N ILE A 75 11.54 -0.19 4.57
CA ILE A 75 12.84 -0.50 3.97
C ILE A 75 13.33 -1.90 4.39
N PRO A 76 13.56 -2.19 5.68
CA PRO A 76 14.02 -3.52 6.08
C PRO A 76 12.95 -4.59 5.88
N GLY A 77 11.67 -4.28 6.08
CA GLY A 77 10.55 -5.19 5.81
C GLY A 77 10.40 -5.57 4.34
N THR A 78 11.02 -4.83 3.41
CA THR A 78 11.12 -5.22 2.00
C THR A 78 12.44 -5.92 1.71
N LEU A 79 13.57 -5.34 2.13
CA LEU A 79 14.90 -5.82 1.76
C LEU A 79 15.22 -7.19 2.37
N ILE A 80 14.88 -7.42 3.64
CA ILE A 80 15.20 -8.69 4.33
C ILE A 80 14.41 -9.85 3.71
N PRO A 81 13.06 -9.77 3.56
CA PRO A 81 12.32 -10.85 2.94
C PRO A 81 12.69 -11.06 1.46
N MET A 82 12.92 -9.98 0.71
CA MET A 82 13.36 -10.08 -0.69
C MET A 82 14.71 -10.80 -0.81
N PHE A 83 15.67 -10.48 0.05
CA PHE A 83 16.98 -11.13 0.06
C PHE A 83 16.85 -12.63 0.38
N VAL A 84 16.10 -13.00 1.42
CA VAL A 84 15.89 -14.41 1.78
C VAL A 84 15.10 -15.15 0.68
N ALA A 85 14.05 -14.53 0.14
CA ALA A 85 13.19 -15.12 -0.88
C ALA A 85 13.93 -15.34 -2.20
N THR A 86 14.84 -14.45 -2.59
CA THR A 86 15.65 -14.63 -3.81
C THR A 86 16.64 -15.78 -3.67
N LEU A 87 17.28 -15.94 -2.52
CA LEU A 87 18.13 -17.10 -2.23
C LEU A 87 17.34 -18.42 -2.24
N ALA A 88 16.19 -18.45 -1.57
CA ALA A 88 15.31 -19.61 -1.57
C ALA A 88 14.80 -19.95 -2.98
N GLY A 89 14.34 -18.93 -3.71
CA GLY A 89 13.85 -19.06 -5.08
C GLY A 89 14.91 -19.58 -6.05
N TYR A 90 16.16 -19.09 -5.94
CA TYR A 90 17.29 -19.64 -6.70
C TYR A 90 17.53 -21.12 -6.37
N GLY A 91 17.46 -21.47 -5.08
CA GLY A 91 17.52 -22.84 -4.59
C GLY A 91 16.52 -23.77 -5.30
N PHE A 92 15.25 -23.38 -5.30
CA PHE A 92 14.17 -24.12 -5.96
C PHE A 92 14.29 -24.17 -7.48
N ALA A 93 14.77 -23.10 -8.10
CA ALA A 93 14.86 -23.00 -9.56
C ALA A 93 16.05 -23.76 -10.16
N ARG A 94 17.17 -23.85 -9.43
CA ARG A 94 18.43 -24.39 -9.99
C ARG A 94 18.81 -25.78 -9.48
N PHE A 95 18.39 -26.18 -8.28
CA PHE A 95 18.80 -27.44 -7.68
C PHE A 95 17.66 -28.46 -7.61
N SER A 96 17.95 -29.71 -7.92
CA SER A 96 17.06 -30.85 -7.70
C SER A 96 17.46 -31.60 -6.43
N PHE A 97 16.62 -31.56 -5.40
CA PHE A 97 16.82 -32.29 -4.15
C PHE A 97 15.54 -33.06 -3.75
N PRO A 98 15.65 -34.15 -2.96
CA PRO A 98 14.55 -35.11 -2.77
C PRO A 98 13.25 -34.53 -2.16
N MET A 99 13.33 -33.41 -1.42
CA MET A 99 12.20 -32.80 -0.71
C MET A 99 11.67 -31.51 -1.38
N ARG A 100 12.14 -31.20 -2.59
CA ARG A 100 11.85 -29.92 -3.26
C ARG A 100 10.35 -29.64 -3.38
N ASP A 101 9.61 -30.63 -3.87
CA ASP A 101 8.19 -30.45 -4.17
C ASP A 101 7.35 -30.35 -2.90
N TYR A 102 7.70 -31.07 -1.83
CA TYR A 102 7.03 -30.96 -0.54
C TYR A 102 7.27 -29.60 0.13
N LEU A 103 8.51 -29.07 0.10
CA LEU A 103 8.80 -27.74 0.61
C LEU A 103 8.08 -26.65 -0.19
N PHE A 104 8.06 -26.78 -1.52
CA PHE A 104 7.34 -25.85 -2.39
C PHE A 104 5.83 -25.85 -2.07
N LEU A 105 5.22 -27.04 -1.96
CA LEU A 105 3.81 -27.17 -1.57
C LEU A 105 3.54 -26.57 -0.19
N THR A 106 4.45 -26.76 0.78
CA THR A 106 4.31 -26.18 2.12
C THR A 106 4.27 -24.65 2.05
N VAL A 107 5.16 -24.02 1.30
CA VAL A 107 5.16 -22.55 1.12
C VAL A 107 3.85 -22.06 0.50
N VAL A 108 3.36 -22.73 -0.55
CA VAL A 108 2.08 -22.40 -1.19
C VAL A 108 0.92 -22.53 -0.20
N MET A 109 0.89 -23.60 0.58
CA MET A 109 -0.14 -23.80 1.61
C MET A 109 -0.11 -22.70 2.68
N LEU A 110 1.08 -22.28 3.13
CA LEU A 110 1.21 -21.17 4.07
C LEU A 110 0.70 -19.85 3.49
N MET A 111 0.87 -19.60 2.19
CA MET A 111 0.33 -18.41 1.52
C MET A 111 -1.20 -18.36 1.48
N THR A 112 -1.88 -19.50 1.60
CA THR A 112 -3.36 -19.54 1.64
C THR A 112 -3.94 -19.16 2.99
N ILE A 113 -3.12 -19.12 4.05
CA ILE A 113 -3.58 -18.80 5.40
C ILE A 113 -4.02 -17.32 5.44
N PRO A 114 -5.26 -17.01 5.86
CA PRO A 114 -5.71 -15.63 5.98
C PRO A 114 -4.87 -14.87 7.01
N GLN A 115 -4.37 -13.69 6.64
CA GLN A 115 -3.53 -12.87 7.53
C GLN A 115 -4.24 -12.57 8.87
N GLN A 116 -5.56 -12.47 8.87
CA GLN A 116 -6.36 -12.19 10.06
C GLN A 116 -6.27 -13.31 11.11
N MET A 117 -6.11 -14.58 10.69
CA MET A 117 -5.99 -15.72 11.59
C MET A 117 -4.66 -15.72 12.35
N VAL A 118 -3.61 -15.18 11.74
CA VAL A 118 -2.24 -15.17 12.27
C VAL A 118 -1.99 -13.96 13.18
N ALA A 119 -2.79 -12.91 13.05
CA ALA A 119 -2.62 -11.66 13.79
C ALA A 119 -2.66 -11.84 15.32
N ILE A 120 -3.64 -12.59 15.85
CA ILE A 120 -3.78 -12.81 17.30
C ILE A 120 -2.57 -13.56 17.88
N PRO A 121 -2.15 -14.72 17.32
CA PRO A 121 -0.96 -15.42 17.79
C PRO A 121 0.32 -14.57 17.73
N ILE A 122 0.55 -13.83 16.63
CA ILE A 122 1.71 -12.94 16.51
C ILE A 122 1.69 -11.88 17.60
N PHE A 123 0.53 -11.25 17.86
CA PHE A 123 0.41 -10.23 18.90
C PHE A 123 0.73 -10.79 20.30
N GLN A 124 0.29 -12.02 20.60
CA GLN A 124 0.64 -12.70 21.85
C GLN A 124 2.14 -12.95 21.98
N ILE A 125 2.81 -13.36 20.89
CA ILE A 125 4.28 -13.52 20.85
C ILE A 125 4.96 -12.17 21.12
N MET A 126 4.51 -11.08 20.49
CA MET A 126 5.10 -9.75 20.68
C MET A 126 4.95 -9.24 22.12
N LEU A 127 3.82 -9.52 22.77
CA LEU A 127 3.63 -9.22 24.19
C LEU A 127 4.60 -10.02 25.06
N GLY A 128 4.75 -11.33 24.81
CA GLY A 128 5.68 -12.18 25.55
C GLY A 128 7.14 -11.74 25.40
N LEU A 129 7.51 -11.25 24.21
CA LEU A 129 8.85 -10.72 23.91
C LEU A 129 9.06 -9.26 24.35
N HIS A 130 8.06 -8.61 24.96
CA HIS A 130 8.08 -7.19 25.32
C HIS A 130 8.38 -6.26 24.13
N LEU A 131 8.02 -6.70 22.92
CA LEU A 131 8.19 -5.94 21.67
C LEU A 131 6.93 -5.15 21.30
N ALA A 132 5.84 -5.30 22.06
CA ALA A 132 4.61 -4.57 21.81
C ALA A 132 4.86 -3.05 21.79
N ASN A 133 4.28 -2.38 20.78
CA ASN A 133 4.43 -0.94 20.55
C ASN A 133 5.87 -0.47 20.24
N THR A 134 6.70 -1.34 19.63
CA THR A 134 8.04 -0.97 19.16
C THR A 134 8.14 -1.10 17.65
N VAL A 135 8.96 -0.26 17.00
CA VAL A 135 9.23 -0.34 15.54
C VAL A 135 9.85 -1.70 15.18
N LEU A 136 10.65 -2.28 16.08
CA LEU A 136 11.31 -3.57 15.89
C LEU A 136 10.31 -4.73 15.79
N SER A 137 9.09 -4.61 16.33
CA SER A 137 8.05 -5.64 16.19
C SER A 137 7.45 -5.75 14.78
N LEU A 138 7.72 -4.76 13.92
CA LEU A 138 7.11 -4.61 12.60
C LEU A 138 8.10 -4.89 11.45
N VAL A 139 9.34 -5.29 11.77
CA VAL A 139 10.43 -5.53 10.82
C VAL A 139 10.86 -6.99 10.82
#